data_AF-A0A4R2BAL8-F1
#
_entry.id   AF-A0A4R2BAL8-F1
#
_cell.length_a   1.000
_cell.length_b   1.000
_cell.length_c   1.000
_cell.angle_alpha   90.00
_cell.angle_beta   90.00
_cell.angle_gamma   90.00
#
_symmetry.space_group_name_H-M   'P 1'
#
loop_
_entity.id
_entity.type
_entity.pdbx_description
1 polymer ?
#
loop_
_entity_poly.entity_id
_entity_poly.type
_entity_poly.pdbx_seq_one_letter_code
_entity_poly.pdbx_strand_id
1 'polypeptide(L)' 'MNKYTTGGTDIESVKQQNANSGMSYNEVKAFLARTTGGHGTAGYSNTDVEQVKRNNSPDRQGSD' A
#
# COMPACT_ATOMS: atom_id res chain seq x y z
N MET A 1 13.52 28.51 -15.15
CA MET A 1 14.75 28.27 -14.35
C MET A 1 14.73 26.81 -13.94
N ASN A 2 15.55 25.97 -14.55
CA ASN A 2 15.61 24.55 -14.20
C ASN A 2 16.26 24.42 -12.82
N LYS A 3 15.61 23.70 -11.92
CA LYS A 3 16.09 23.50 -10.55
C LYS A 3 16.89 22.21 -10.53
N TYR A 4 18.19 22.31 -10.22
CA TYR A 4 19.08 21.16 -10.10
C TYR A 4 19.40 20.85 -8.64
N THR A 5 19.51 19.57 -8.29
CA THR A 5 20.07 19.15 -7.00
C THR A 5 21.60 19.29 -7.01
N THR A 6 22.25 19.19 -5.84
CA THR A 6 23.73 19.14 -5.74
C THR A 6 24.35 18.00 -6.57
N GLY A 7 23.59 16.92 -6.78
CA GLY A 7 23.98 15.81 -7.66
C GLY A 7 23.73 16.04 -9.14
N GLY A 8 23.29 17.24 -9.55
CA GLY A 8 23.01 17.57 -10.96
C GLY A 8 21.67 17.06 -11.48
N THR A 9 20.77 16.59 -10.61
CA THR A 9 19.45 16.07 -11.03
C THR A 9 18.50 17.21 -11.38
N ASP A 10 17.94 17.22 -12.59
CA ASP A 10 16.88 18.16 -12.99
C ASP A 10 15.56 17.80 -12.32
N ILE A 11 15.10 18.65 -11.40
CA ILE A 11 13.88 18.44 -10.62
C ILE A 11 12.62 18.49 -11.50
N GLU A 12 12.58 19.34 -12.52
CA GLU A 12 11.40 19.47 -13.37
C GLU A 12 11.24 18.26 -14.30
N SER A 13 12.35 17.72 -14.81
CA SER A 13 12.35 16.46 -15.56
C SER A 13 11.83 15.28 -14.72
N VAL A 14 12.29 15.17 -13.46
CA VAL A 14 11.85 14.10 -12.56
C VAL A 14 10.36 14.21 -12.22
N LYS A 15 9.85 15.42 -11.96
CA LYS A 15 8.41 15.63 -11.74
C LYS A 15 7.58 15.18 -12.94
N GLN A 16 8.03 15.51 -14.15
CA GLN A 16 7.31 15.12 -15.36
C GLN A 16 7.33 13.61 -15.58
N GLN A 17 8.46 12.95 -15.30
CA GLN A 17 8.54 11.48 -15.34
C GLN A 17 7.61 10.83 -14.30
N ASN A 18 7.57 11.36 -13.07
CA ASN A 18 6.66 10.86 -12.03
C ASN A 18 5.17 11.07 -12.39
N ALA A 19 4.83 12.18 -13.05
CA ALA A 19 3.47 12.40 -13.54
C ALA A 19 3.09 11.38 -14.63
N ASN A 20 4.08 10.82 -15.33
CA ASN A 20 3.90 9.85 -16.42
C ASN A 20 4.13 8.39 -16.00
N SER A 21 4.48 8.11 -14.74
CA SER A 21 4.88 6.77 -14.28
C SER A 21 3.71 5.82 -13.94
N GLY A 22 2.47 6.23 -14.18
CA GLY A 22 1.28 5.44 -13.87
C GLY A 22 0.87 5.51 -12.40
N MET A 23 0.08 4.53 -11.95
CA MET A 23 -0.42 4.49 -10.56
C MET A 23 0.72 4.30 -9.56
N SER A 24 0.66 5.03 -8.45
CA SER A 24 1.51 4.77 -7.29
C SER A 24 1.19 3.42 -6.67
N TYR A 25 2.12 2.90 -5.86
CA TYR A 25 1.93 1.65 -5.13
C TYR A 25 0.61 1.60 -4.33
N ASN A 26 0.26 2.69 -3.64
CA ASN A 26 -0.97 2.74 -2.85
C ASN A 26 -2.22 2.74 -3.72
N GLU A 27 -2.17 3.41 -4.88
CA GLU A 27 -3.25 3.40 -5.86
C GLU A 27 -3.41 2.02 -6.50
N VAL A 28 -2.31 1.35 -6.86
CA VAL A 28 -2.33 -0.04 -7.33
C VAL A 28 -2.93 -0.96 -6.28
N LYS A 29 -2.49 -0.84 -5.02
CA LYS A 29 -3.01 -1.65 -3.91
C LYS A 29 -4.52 -1.46 -3.73
N ALA A 30 -4.99 -0.21 -3.76
CA ALA A 30 -6.40 0.10 -3.65
C ALA A 30 -7.21 -0.38 -4.88
N PHE A 31 -6.67 -0.20 -6.08
CA PHE A 31 -7.27 -0.69 -7.32
C PHE A 31 -7.43 -2.20 -7.28
N LEU A 32 -6.36 -2.93 -6.97
CA LEU A 32 -6.37 -4.40 -6.86
C LEU A 32 -7.35 -4.86 -5.79
N ALA A 33 -7.41 -4.21 -4.62
CA ALA A 33 -8.39 -4.54 -3.58
C ALA A 33 -9.84 -4.36 -4.07
N ARG A 34 -10.11 -3.33 -4.89
CA ARG A 34 -11.45 -3.05 -5.44
C ARG A 34 -11.83 -4.00 -6.58
N THR A 35 -10.90 -4.29 -7.50
CA THR A 35 -11.19 -4.98 -8.77
C THR A 35 -10.90 -6.47 -8.74
N THR A 36 -9.91 -6.91 -7.96
CA THR A 36 -9.46 -8.31 -7.89
C THR A 36 -9.50 -8.89 -6.46
N GLY A 37 -9.61 -8.03 -5.45
CA GLY A 37 -9.52 -8.41 -4.06
C GLY A 37 -10.73 -9.23 -3.63
N GLY A 38 -10.50 -10.50 -3.32
CA GLY A 38 -11.32 -11.32 -2.42
C GLY A 38 -12.82 -11.41 -2.68
N HIS A 39 -13.33 -11.09 -3.87
CA HIS A 39 -14.74 -11.29 -4.21
C HIS A 39 -15.05 -12.79 -4.22
N GLY A 40 -15.82 -13.26 -3.25
CA GLY A 40 -16.19 -14.67 -3.12
C GLY A 40 -15.13 -15.58 -2.50
N THR A 41 -13.96 -15.07 -2.07
CA THR A 41 -12.94 -15.89 -1.38
C THR A 41 -13.21 -16.14 0.09
N ALA A 42 -14.27 -15.53 0.64
CA ALA A 42 -14.73 -15.80 2.00
C ALA A 42 -15.02 -17.29 2.24
N GLY A 43 -15.52 -18.01 1.22
CA GLY A 43 -15.75 -19.46 1.31
C GLY A 43 -14.48 -20.32 1.23
N TYR A 44 -13.36 -19.76 0.78
CA TYR A 44 -12.06 -20.45 0.70
C TYR A 44 -11.09 -20.03 1.82
N SER A 45 -11.46 -19.02 2.61
CA SER A 45 -10.66 -18.55 3.74
C SER A 45 -11.13 -19.26 5.02
N ASN A 46 -10.26 -20.10 5.59
CA ASN A 46 -10.45 -20.68 6.92
C ASN A 46 -10.10 -19.68 8.05
N THR A 47 -10.03 -18.39 7.74
CA THR A 47 -9.64 -17.35 8.68
C THR A 47 -10.79 -17.09 9.65
N ASP A 48 -10.59 -17.45 10.92
CA ASP A 48 -11.47 -17.01 12.01
C ASP A 48 -11.20 -15.52 12.32
N VAL A 49 -12.10 -14.67 11.86
CA VAL A 49 -12.03 -13.21 12.08
C VAL A 49 -12.01 -12.82 13.55
N GLU A 50 -12.65 -13.59 14.43
CA GLU A 50 -12.66 -13.33 15.86
C GLU A 50 -11.33 -13.71 16.51
N GLN A 51 -10.69 -14.79 16.05
CA GLN A 51 -9.32 -15.13 16.45
C GLN A 51 -8.31 -14.04 16.04
N VAL A 52 -8.42 -13.54 14.81
CA VAL A 52 -7.52 -12.50 14.30
C VAL A 52 -7.68 -11.20 15.08
N LYS A 53 -8.91 -10.76 15.35
CA LYS A 53 -9.17 -9.58 16.20
C LYS A 53 -8.58 -9.75 17.60
N ARG A 54 -8.77 -10.92 18.21
CA ARG A 54 -8.21 -11.27 19.52
C ARG A 54 -6.68 -11.20 19.54
N ASN A 55 -6.00 -11.62 18.48
CA ASN A 55 -4.54 -11.59 18.40
C ASN A 55 -3.97 -10.20 18.08
N ASN A 56 -4.72 -9.38 17.35
CA ASN A 56 -4.34 -8.01 17.00
C ASN A 56 -4.75 -6.99 18.08
N SER A 57 -5.42 -7.43 19.14
CA SER A 57 -5.76 -6.56 20.26
C SER A 57 -4.48 -6.21 21.03
N PRO A 58 -4.20 -4.92 21.27
CA PRO A 58 -2.95 -4.47 21.89
C PRO A 58 -2.77 -4.97 23.33
N ASP A 59 -3.84 -5.41 23.99
CA ASP A 59 -3.85 -5.87 25.38
C ASP A 59 -3.12 -7.22 25.61
N ARG A 60 -2.58 -7.87 24.57
CA ARG A 60 -1.88 -9.15 24.68
C ARG A 60 -0.41 -9.13 24.25
N GLN A 61 0.22 -7.96 24.19
CA GLN A 61 1.68 -7.81 24.13
C GLN A 61 2.18 -7.15 25.42
N GLY A 62 2.02 -7.82 26.56
CA GLY A 62 2.46 -7.27 27.83
C GLY A 62 2.00 -8.07 29.04
N SER A 63 2.43 -9.32 29.16
CA SER A 63 2.50 -10.02 30.44
C SER A 63 3.32 -11.31 30.27
N ASP A 64 4.54 -11.23 30.80
CA ASP A 64 5.56 -12.25 31.10
C ASP A 64 6.21 -13.05 29.95
#